data_AF-R1DN46-F1
#
_entry.id   AF-R1DN46-F1
#
_cell.length_a   1.000
_cell.length_b   1.000
_cell.length_c   1.000
_cell.angle_alpha   90.00
_cell.angle_beta   90.00
_cell.angle_gamma   90.00
#
_symmetry.space_group_name_H-M   'P 1'
#
loop_
_entity.id
_entity.type
_entity.pdbx_description
1 polymer ?
#
loop_
_entity_poly.entity_id
_entity_poly.type
_entity_poly.pdbx_seq_one_letter_code
_entity_poly.pdbx_strand_id
1 'polypeptide(L)'
;MAAHIHGRRRSWLSVSLLLFALAVSPASSLSAGVLPVRGGQQPAVAMMARKVLYAGEAREALMAGVNKVADAVKVTIGPRGRNVVIRPTGKMPAVVNDGVTIAGEVNL
;
A
#
# COMPACT_ATOMS: atom_id res chain seq x y z
N MET A 1 -38.79 40.85 -6.91
CA MET A 1 -38.46 40.01 -5.76
C MET A 1 -38.38 38.57 -6.27
N ALA A 2 -37.15 38.07 -6.48
CA ALA A 2 -36.86 36.81 -7.17
C ALA A 2 -36.50 35.67 -6.19
N ALA A 3 -36.49 34.45 -6.71
CA ALA A 3 -36.19 33.14 -6.09
C ALA A 3 -37.44 32.48 -5.43
N HIS A 4 -37.74 31.20 -5.63
CA HIS A 4 -36.82 30.07 -5.47
C HIS A 4 -37.36 28.78 -6.14
N ILE A 5 -36.79 28.45 -7.31
CA ILE A 5 -36.49 27.10 -7.86
C ILE A 5 -36.81 25.86 -6.97
N HIS A 6 -37.74 25.01 -7.45
CA HIS A 6 -37.85 23.58 -7.11
C HIS A 6 -38.29 22.77 -8.34
N GLY A 7 -37.73 21.56 -8.50
CA GLY A 7 -38.40 20.48 -9.25
C GLY A 7 -37.75 20.02 -10.56
N ARG A 8 -36.46 19.65 -10.57
CA ARG A 8 -35.85 18.95 -11.71
C ARG A 8 -36.21 17.45 -11.66
N ARG A 9 -37.40 17.09 -12.14
CA ARG A 9 -37.73 15.71 -12.53
C ARG A 9 -37.08 15.42 -13.89
N ARG A 10 -36.00 14.64 -13.96
CA ARG A 10 -35.40 14.19 -15.24
C ARG A 10 -34.94 12.72 -15.19
N SER A 11 -35.82 11.88 -15.74
CA SER A 11 -35.58 10.67 -16.54
C SER A 11 -34.42 9.73 -16.16
N TRP A 12 -34.69 8.78 -15.26
CA TRP A 12 -33.85 7.59 -15.02
C TRP A 12 -34.11 6.45 -16.03
N LEU A 13 -34.96 6.66 -17.04
CA LEU A 13 -35.42 5.61 -17.96
C LEU A 13 -34.72 5.60 -19.33
N SER A 14 -33.67 6.42 -19.54
CA SER A 14 -33.03 6.57 -20.87
C SER A 14 -31.58 6.11 -20.94
N VAL A 15 -31.00 5.57 -19.85
CA VAL A 15 -29.60 5.09 -19.85
C VAL A 15 -29.52 3.56 -20.06
N SER A 16 -30.64 2.85 -19.94
CA SER A 16 -30.68 1.39 -20.11
C SER A 16 -30.59 0.90 -21.57
N LEU A 17 -30.59 1.81 -22.55
CA LEU A 17 -30.53 1.48 -23.99
C LEU A 17 -29.11 1.57 -24.59
N LEU A 18 -28.09 1.84 -23.77
CA LEU A 18 -26.69 1.94 -24.22
C LEU A 18 -25.85 0.68 -23.93
N LEU A 19 -26.50 -0.45 -23.63
CA LEU A 19 -25.87 -1.70 -23.18
C LEU A 19 -26.04 -2.89 -24.16
N PHE A 20 -26.49 -2.66 -25.41
CA PHE A 20 -26.88 -3.77 -26.31
C PHE A 20 -26.35 -3.67 -27.75
N ALA A 21 -25.14 -3.17 -28.00
CA ALA A 21 -24.66 -3.06 -29.39
C ALA A 21 -23.14 -3.18 -29.61
N LEU A 22 -22.44 -4.08 -28.93
CA LEU A 22 -21.03 -4.35 -29.29
C LEU A 22 -20.58 -5.79 -28.96
N ALA A 23 -21.26 -6.77 -29.55
CA ALA A 23 -20.82 -8.17 -29.47
C ALA A 23 -21.21 -8.97 -30.73
N VAL A 24 -20.72 -8.55 -31.90
CA VAL A 24 -20.53 -9.48 -33.03
C VAL A 24 -19.32 -9.02 -33.83
N SER A 25 -18.23 -9.78 -33.77
CA SER A 25 -17.16 -9.72 -34.76
C SER A 25 -16.87 -11.16 -35.18
N PRO A 26 -16.91 -11.47 -36.50
CA PRO A 26 -16.75 -12.81 -37.00
C PRO A 26 -15.28 -13.23 -36.95
N ALA A 27 -15.01 -14.33 -36.25
CA ALA A 27 -13.76 -15.06 -36.34
C ALA A 27 -13.64 -15.64 -37.76
N SER A 28 -12.71 -15.13 -38.57
CA SER A 28 -12.24 -15.77 -39.81
C SER A 28 -10.96 -15.12 -40.31
N SER A 29 -9.81 -15.76 -40.03
CA SER A 29 -8.81 -16.10 -41.04
C SER A 29 -7.59 -16.73 -40.37
N LEU A 30 -7.49 -18.05 -40.53
CA LEU A 30 -6.27 -18.81 -40.34
C LEU A 30 -5.28 -18.35 -41.41
N SER A 31 -4.25 -17.60 -41.01
CA SER A 31 -3.01 -17.50 -41.78
C SER A 31 -1.99 -18.37 -41.07
N ALA A 32 -1.64 -19.48 -41.71
CA ALA A 32 -0.50 -20.32 -41.36
C ALA A 32 0.79 -19.51 -41.61
N GLY A 33 1.18 -18.71 -40.62
CA GLY A 33 2.43 -18.00 -40.57
C GLY A 33 3.21 -18.48 -39.36
N VAL A 34 4.36 -19.10 -39.64
CA VAL A 34 5.50 -19.35 -38.75
C VAL A 34 5.35 -18.68 -37.38
N LEU A 35 5.09 -19.47 -36.34
CA LEU A 35 5.22 -19.00 -34.96
C LEU A 35 6.65 -18.47 -34.80
N PRO A 36 6.88 -17.20 -34.44
CA PRO A 36 8.18 -16.81 -33.94
C PRO A 36 8.38 -17.67 -32.70
N VAL A 37 9.38 -18.55 -32.73
CA VAL A 37 9.92 -19.16 -31.52
C VAL A 37 10.22 -17.99 -30.61
N ARG A 38 9.36 -17.80 -29.61
CA ARG A 38 9.50 -16.77 -28.59
C ARG A 38 10.72 -17.20 -27.79
N GLY A 39 11.90 -16.90 -28.34
CA GLY A 39 13.19 -17.10 -27.69
C GLY A 39 13.01 -16.52 -26.31
N GLY A 40 13.15 -17.38 -25.31
CA GLY A 40 12.70 -17.09 -23.96
C GLY A 40 13.17 -15.71 -23.55
N GLN A 41 12.22 -14.77 -23.48
CA GLN A 41 12.39 -13.59 -22.66
C GLN A 41 12.35 -14.15 -21.23
N GLN A 42 13.47 -14.70 -20.79
CA GLN A 42 13.69 -14.99 -19.40
C GLN A 42 13.44 -13.66 -18.69
N PRO A 43 12.51 -13.59 -17.71
CA PRO A 43 12.37 -12.37 -16.93
C PRO A 43 13.73 -12.14 -16.30
N ALA A 44 14.45 -11.12 -16.77
CA ALA A 44 15.64 -10.65 -16.10
C ALA A 44 15.18 -10.20 -14.73
N VAL A 45 15.36 -11.07 -13.74
CA VAL A 45 15.18 -10.74 -12.34
C VAL A 45 16.21 -9.64 -12.12
N ALA A 46 15.76 -8.39 -12.15
CA ALA A 46 16.55 -7.25 -11.72
C ALA A 46 16.80 -7.48 -10.23
N MET A 47 17.85 -8.22 -9.91
CA MET A 47 18.25 -8.47 -8.56
C MET A 47 18.66 -7.12 -7.99
N MET A 48 17.86 -6.62 -7.04
CA MET A 48 18.26 -5.49 -6.20
C MET A 48 19.66 -5.78 -5.68
N ALA A 49 20.63 -4.92 -6.06
CA ALA A 49 21.98 -5.04 -5.58
C ALA A 49 21.97 -4.95 -4.05
N ARG A 50 22.49 -5.96 -3.36
CA ARG A 50 22.55 -5.95 -1.89
C ARG A 50 23.64 -4.98 -1.45
N LYS A 51 23.27 -3.92 -0.75
CA LYS A 51 24.23 -3.03 -0.08
C LYS A 51 24.76 -3.74 1.16
N VAL A 52 26.07 -3.99 1.21
CA VAL A 52 26.73 -4.55 2.40
C VAL A 52 27.52 -3.42 3.07
N LEU A 53 27.16 -3.13 4.31
CA LEU A 53 27.85 -2.14 5.14
C LEU A 53 28.81 -2.85 6.10
N TYR A 54 29.94 -2.22 6.40
CA TYR A 54 30.97 -2.78 7.27
C TYR A 54 31.32 -1.83 8.42
N ALA A 55 31.86 -2.43 9.50
CA ALA A 55 32.48 -1.74 10.62
C ALA A 55 31.69 -0.51 11.16
N GLY A 56 32.25 0.69 10.98
CA GLY A 56 31.71 1.94 11.53
C GLY A 56 30.35 2.33 10.94
N GLU A 57 30.22 2.35 9.61
CA GLU A 57 28.97 2.73 8.94
C GLU A 57 27.82 1.78 9.30
N ALA A 58 28.11 0.47 9.41
CA ALA A 58 27.13 -0.52 9.85
C ALA A 58 26.70 -0.28 11.32
N ARG A 59 27.63 0.04 12.22
CA ARG A 59 27.31 0.33 13.62
C ARG A 59 26.50 1.61 13.76
N GLU A 60 26.85 2.67 13.05
CA GLU A 60 26.11 3.94 13.08
C GLU A 60 24.66 3.75 12.59
N ALA A 61 24.48 3.01 11.49
CA ALA A 61 23.15 2.69 10.97
C ALA A 61 22.31 1.89 11.99
N LEU A 62 22.91 0.92 12.67
CA LEU A 62 22.24 0.15 13.72
C LEU A 62 21.94 1.00 14.97
N MET A 63 22.90 1.82 15.42
CA MET A 63 22.71 2.71 16.56
C MET A 63 21.56 3.68 16.33
N ALA A 64 21.44 4.23 15.11
CA ALA A 64 20.31 5.07 14.74
C ALA A 64 18.97 4.33 14.90
N GLY A 65 18.89 3.07 14.47
CA GLY A 65 17.68 2.26 14.62
C GLY A 65 17.36 1.92 16.08
N VAL A 66 18.37 1.50 16.84
CA VAL A 66 18.23 1.18 18.27
C VAL A 66 17.77 2.41 19.06
N ASN A 67 18.35 3.59 18.79
CA ASN A 67 17.99 4.82 19.47
C ASN A 67 16.52 5.20 19.23
N LYS A 68 16.01 5.02 18.01
CA LYS A 68 14.59 5.29 17.71
C LYS A 68 13.66 4.38 18.52
N VAL A 69 13.97 3.09 18.63
CA VAL A 69 13.18 2.16 19.45
C VAL A 69 13.29 2.51 20.93
N ALA A 70 14.49 2.82 21.42
CA ALA A 70 14.72 3.20 22.80
C ALA A 70 13.94 4.48 23.19
N ASP A 71 13.92 5.48 22.30
CA ASP A 71 13.18 6.71 22.51
C ASP A 71 11.68 6.51 22.59
N ALA A 72 11.14 5.54 21.83
CA ALA A 72 9.73 5.19 21.88
C ALA A 72 9.34 4.43 23.16
N VAL A 73 10.21 3.54 23.65
CA VAL A 73 9.91 2.69 24.83
C VAL A 73 10.21 3.41 26.15
N LYS A 74 11.23 4.27 26.21
CA LYS A 74 11.68 4.87 27.48
C LYS A 74 10.59 5.66 28.23
N VAL A 75 9.59 6.17 27.51
CA VAL A 75 8.50 6.95 28.11
C VAL A 75 7.58 6.13 29.00
N THR A 76 7.58 4.80 28.86
CA THR A 76 6.74 3.88 29.66
C THR A 76 7.44 3.32 30.90
N ILE A 77 8.73 3.63 31.07
CA ILE A 77 9.54 3.04 32.14
C ILE A 77 9.28 3.74 33.47
N GLY A 78 9.06 2.93 34.51
CA GLY A 78 8.96 3.37 35.90
C GLY A 78 7.53 3.74 36.34
N PRO A 79 7.35 4.05 37.64
CA PRO A 79 6.04 4.26 38.25
C PRO A 79 5.31 5.53 37.76
N ARG A 80 6.00 6.41 37.03
CA ARG A 80 5.44 7.60 36.38
C ARG A 80 5.54 7.53 34.85
N GLY A 81 5.65 6.32 34.30
CA GLY A 81 5.60 6.09 32.85
C GLY A 81 4.28 6.58 32.25
N ARG A 82 4.33 7.02 30.99
CA ARG A 82 3.16 7.50 30.23
C ARG A 82 2.63 6.42 29.31
N ASN A 83 1.35 6.49 29.00
CA ASN A 83 0.75 5.64 27.98
C ASN A 83 1.14 6.15 26.59
N VAL A 84 1.39 5.20 25.69
CA VAL A 84 1.71 5.46 24.28
C VAL A 84 0.49 5.10 23.44
N VAL A 85 0.17 5.97 22.48
CA VAL A 85 -0.87 5.71 21.51
C VAL A 85 -0.22 5.13 20.25
N ILE A 86 -0.66 3.95 19.85
CA ILE A 86 -0.13 3.24 18.68
C ILE A 86 -1.28 2.96 17.73
N ARG A 87 -1.03 3.08 16.42
CA ARG A 87 -1.95 2.67 15.37
C ARG A 87 -1.27 1.60 14.51
N PRO A 88 -1.48 0.31 14.80
CA PRO A 88 -1.03 -0.76 13.93
C PRO A 88 -1.71 -0.67 12.57
N THR A 89 -1.01 -1.07 11.51
CA THR A 89 -1.57 -1.08 10.15
C THR A 89 -2.81 -1.99 10.09
N GLY A 90 -3.96 -1.42 9.73
CA GLY A 90 -5.22 -2.15 9.59
C GLY A 90 -5.99 -2.40 10.90
N LYS A 91 -5.57 -1.82 12.03
CA LYS A 91 -6.28 -1.91 13.32
C LYS A 91 -6.71 -0.54 13.82
N MET A 92 -7.63 -0.53 14.79
CA MET A 92 -8.01 0.68 15.50
C MET A 92 -6.84 1.18 16.36
N PRO A 93 -6.73 2.49 16.60
CA PRO A 93 -5.75 3.04 17.54
C PRO A 93 -5.92 2.43 18.93
N ALA A 94 -4.80 2.06 19.55
CA ALA A 94 -4.76 1.48 20.88
C ALA A 94 -3.87 2.32 21.80
N VAL A 95 -4.21 2.33 23.09
CA VAL A 95 -3.43 2.96 24.14
C VAL A 95 -2.75 1.86 24.94
N VAL A 96 -1.42 1.85 24.97
CA VAL A 96 -0.60 0.76 25.53
C VAL A 96 0.49 1.34 26.43
N ASN A 97 0.81 0.64 27.52
CA ASN A 97 1.91 0.97 28.43
C ASN A 97 3.02 -0.11 28.46
N ASP A 98 2.85 -1.20 27.71
CA ASP A 98 3.82 -2.28 27.53
C ASP A 98 4.90 -1.88 26.50
N GLY A 99 6.17 -1.89 26.93
CA GLY A 99 7.33 -1.60 26.08
C GLY A 99 7.62 -2.64 24.99
N VAL A 100 7.29 -3.92 25.21
CA VAL A 100 7.46 -5.00 24.22
C VAL A 100 6.51 -4.81 23.05
N THR A 101 5.23 -4.55 23.34
CA THR A 101 4.24 -4.23 22.30
C THR A 101 4.62 -2.94 21.55
N ILE A 102 5.09 -1.91 22.26
CA ILE A 102 5.56 -0.67 21.62
C ILE A 102 6.73 -0.93 20.68
N ALA A 103 7.73 -1.69 21.11
CA ALA A 103 8.91 -2.00 20.30
C ALA A 103 8.55 -2.78 19.03
N GLY A 104 7.59 -3.70 19.11
CA GLY A 104 7.15 -4.51 17.97
C GLY A 104 6.44 -3.72 16.85
N GLU A 105 5.89 -2.55 17.17
CA GLU A 105 5.13 -1.73 16.22
C GLU A 105 5.99 -0.62 15.57
N VAL A 106 7.27 -0.48 15.94
CA VAL A 106 8.18 0.51 15.34
C VAL A 106 8.64 0.02 13.96
N ASN A 107 8.38 0.83 12.92
CA ASN A 107 8.86 0.60 11.56
C ASN A 107 9.78 1.77 11.13
N LEU A 108 10.94 1.47 10.53
CA LEU A 108 12.07 2.40 10.33
C LEU A 108 12.51 2.60 8.88
#